data_AF-A0A225V4L6-F1
#
_entry.id   AF-A0A225V4L6-F1
#
_cell.length_a   1.000
_cell.length_b   1.000
_cell.length_c   1.000
_cell.angle_alpha   90.00
_cell.angle_beta   90.00
_cell.angle_gamma   90.00
#
_symmetry.space_group_name_H-M   'P 1'
#
loop_
_entity.id
_entity.type
_entity.pdbx_description
1 polymer ?
#
loop_
_entity_poly.entity_id
_entity_poly.type
_entity_poly.pdbx_seq_one_letter_code
_entity_poly.pdbx_strand_id
1 'polypeptide(L)'
;MATGAKALSAIEFLRLCGRLKTLKRTGWVNNKVALPESVADNMYRMSSVADVDKHRMEKEALDEICSTLKDTSSAEEIRSLWNEYEAGSTEEAKIVKDFDKFEMILQADDYERAQNTQLDDFFQSTKGKFRTPLVQSWVAELTSQRNARLEDKVPKQ
;
A
#
# COMPACT_ATOMS: atom_id res chain seq x y z
N MET A 1 34.30 -5.36 -19.65
CA MET A 1 34.24 -4.51 -18.43
C MET A 1 32.85 -3.91 -18.22
N ALA A 2 32.17 -3.32 -19.22
CA ALA A 2 30.85 -2.69 -19.06
C ALA A 2 29.66 -3.65 -18.79
N THR A 3 29.71 -4.89 -19.28
CA THR A 3 28.66 -5.91 -19.08
C THR A 3 28.58 -6.44 -17.66
N GLY A 4 29.73 -6.61 -16.98
CA GLY A 4 29.79 -7.06 -15.58
C GLY A 4 29.22 -6.03 -14.60
N ALA A 5 29.43 -4.73 -14.87
CA ALA A 5 28.89 -3.66 -14.03
C ALA A 5 27.36 -3.50 -14.14
N LYS A 6 26.76 -3.81 -15.29
CA LYS A 6 25.29 -3.81 -15.48
C LYS A 6 24.60 -5.00 -14.82
N ALA A 7 25.24 -6.18 -14.82
CA ALA A 7 24.71 -7.36 -14.16
C ALA A 7 24.75 -7.22 -12.62
N LEU A 8 25.80 -6.60 -12.07
CA LEU A 8 25.92 -6.36 -10.64
C LEU A 8 24.84 -5.40 -10.12
N SER A 9 24.59 -4.29 -10.81
CA SER A 9 23.55 -3.31 -10.41
C SER A 9 22.14 -3.89 -10.48
N ALA A 10 21.86 -4.77 -11.44
CA ALA A 10 20.57 -5.47 -11.51
C ALA A 10 20.38 -6.46 -10.34
N ILE A 11 21.43 -7.19 -9.96
CA ILE A 11 21.37 -8.11 -8.81
C ILE A 11 21.19 -7.34 -7.50
N GLU A 12 21.84 -6.19 -7.34
CA GLU A 12 21.68 -5.32 -6.17
C GLU A 12 20.26 -4.76 -6.09
N PHE A 13 19.71 -4.26 -7.20
CA PHE A 13 18.31 -3.84 -7.29
C PHE A 13 17.33 -4.96 -6.89
N LEU A 14 17.50 -6.17 -7.44
CA LEU A 14 16.63 -7.31 -7.11
C LEU A 14 16.75 -7.74 -5.64
N ARG A 15 17.93 -7.63 -5.03
CA ARG A 15 18.13 -7.85 -3.59
C ARG A 15 17.43 -6.79 -2.75
N LEU A 16 17.49 -5.51 -3.15
CA LEU A 16 16.78 -4.41 -2.49
C LEU A 16 15.26 -4.65 -2.51
N CYS A 17 14.69 -5.03 -3.67
CA CYS A 17 13.28 -5.41 -3.80
C CYS A 17 12.93 -6.65 -2.95
N GLY A 18 13.84 -7.62 -2.87
CA GLY A 18 13.64 -8.84 -2.07
C GLY A 18 13.34 -8.58 -0.59
N ARG A 19 13.88 -7.51 -0.02
CA ARG A 19 13.63 -7.10 1.39
C ARG A 19 12.16 -6.77 1.66
N LEU A 20 11.40 -6.36 0.64
CA LEU A 20 9.98 -6.03 0.76
C LEU A 20 9.14 -7.26 1.14
N LYS A 21 9.60 -8.48 0.80
CA LYS A 21 8.90 -9.74 1.09
C LYS A 21 8.92 -10.13 2.56
N THR A 22 9.85 -9.59 3.34
CA THR A 22 10.02 -9.91 4.76
C THR A 22 9.61 -8.77 5.68
N LEU A 23 9.46 -7.56 5.15
CA LEU A 23 9.05 -6.40 5.92
C LEU A 23 7.54 -6.45 6.21
N LYS A 24 7.14 -6.59 7.47
CA LYS A 24 5.73 -6.62 7.86
C LYS A 24 5.12 -5.22 7.90
N ARG A 25 3.85 -5.08 7.51
CA ARG A 25 3.13 -3.80 7.55
C ARG A 25 2.94 -3.37 9.00
N THR A 26 3.52 -2.23 9.37
CA THR A 26 3.59 -1.73 10.75
C THR A 26 2.22 -1.57 11.41
N GLY A 27 1.20 -1.15 10.66
CA GLY A 27 -0.17 -1.01 11.19
C GLY A 27 -0.74 -2.32 11.75
N TRP A 28 -0.55 -3.43 11.04
CA TRP A 28 -1.02 -4.76 11.47
C TRP A 28 -0.24 -5.28 12.68
N VAL A 29 1.08 -5.07 12.69
CA VAL A 29 1.95 -5.44 13.83
C VAL A 29 1.52 -4.69 15.09
N ASN A 30 1.30 -3.37 14.99
CA ASN A 30 0.88 -2.53 16.10
C ASN A 30 -0.50 -2.94 16.66
N ASN A 31 -1.39 -3.43 15.79
CA ASN A 31 -2.71 -3.97 16.16
C ASN A 31 -2.69 -5.46 16.52
N LYS A 32 -1.50 -6.05 16.71
CA LYS A 32 -1.31 -7.44 17.15
C LYS A 32 -2.01 -8.48 16.25
N VAL A 33 -2.17 -8.16 14.96
CA VAL A 33 -2.68 -9.11 13.96
C VAL A 33 -1.71 -10.28 13.85
N ALA A 34 -2.21 -11.51 13.96
CA ALA A 34 -1.39 -12.70 13.82
C ALA A 34 -1.02 -12.92 12.34
N LEU A 35 0.25 -13.25 12.10
CA LEU A 35 0.81 -13.49 10.76
C LEU A 35 0.49 -12.37 9.75
N PRO A 36 0.87 -11.12 10.05
CA PRO A 36 0.53 -10.00 9.18
C PRO A 36 1.22 -10.16 7.83
N GLU A 37 0.58 -9.66 6.77
CA GLU A 37 1.16 -9.60 5.44
C GLU A 37 2.47 -8.78 5.38
N SER A 38 3.29 -9.03 4.37
CA SER A 38 4.47 -8.22 4.08
C SER A 38 4.14 -6.98 3.24
N VAL A 39 5.09 -6.05 3.14
CA VAL A 39 5.02 -4.90 2.22
C VAL A 39 4.99 -5.37 0.78
N ALA A 40 5.65 -6.46 0.40
CA ALA A 40 5.54 -7.00 -0.96
C ALA A 40 4.16 -7.62 -1.22
N ASP A 41 3.57 -8.30 -0.23
CA ASP A 41 2.20 -8.83 -0.32
C ASP A 41 1.20 -7.69 -0.48
N ASN A 42 1.38 -6.62 0.31
CA ASN A 42 0.60 -5.41 0.17
C ASN A 42 0.93 -4.71 -1.15
N MET A 43 2.16 -4.59 -1.65
CA MET A 43 2.44 -3.89 -2.93
C MET A 43 1.90 -4.66 -4.13
N TYR A 44 1.87 -5.99 -4.06
CA TYR A 44 1.14 -6.84 -5.00
C TYR A 44 -0.38 -6.52 -4.98
N ARG A 45 -0.89 -5.98 -3.87
CA ARG A 45 -2.27 -5.54 -3.65
C ARG A 45 -2.48 -4.01 -3.54
N MET A 46 -1.38 -3.25 -3.64
CA MET A 46 -1.10 -1.80 -3.60
C MET A 46 -1.30 -0.99 -2.27
N SER A 47 -0.42 0.00 -1.99
CA SER A 47 -0.05 0.51 -0.63
C SER A 47 -0.27 2.01 -0.38
N SER A 48 -0.73 2.39 0.82
CA SER A 48 -0.66 3.78 1.34
C SER A 48 -0.15 3.90 2.79
N VAL A 49 0.49 5.07 3.09
CA VAL A 49 0.35 6.00 4.24
C VAL A 49 0.95 7.35 3.76
N ALA A 50 0.46 8.53 4.15
CA ALA A 50 1.15 9.81 3.89
C ALA A 50 1.56 10.45 5.21
N ASP A 51 2.86 10.52 5.43
CA ASP A 51 3.54 11.32 6.46
C ASP A 51 4.63 12.12 5.72
N VAL A 52 4.93 13.35 6.16
CA VAL A 52 5.98 14.18 5.55
C VAL A 52 7.32 13.45 5.60
N ASP A 53 7.60 12.78 6.72
CA ASP A 53 8.80 11.96 6.87
C ASP A 53 8.78 10.73 5.97
N LYS A 54 7.60 10.12 5.78
CA LYS A 54 7.44 8.98 4.87
C LYS A 54 7.67 9.37 3.42
N HIS A 55 7.08 10.48 2.96
CA HIS A 55 7.29 10.95 1.58
C HIS A 55 8.77 11.26 1.32
N ARG A 56 9.44 11.90 2.28
CA ARG A 56 10.89 12.15 2.20
C ARG A 56 11.67 10.85 2.08
N MET A 57 11.41 9.87 2.97
CA MET A 57 12.09 8.57 2.95
C MET A 57 11.80 7.77 1.67
N GLU A 58 10.57 7.81 1.16
CA GLU A 58 10.19 7.14 -0.10
C GLU A 58 10.88 7.78 -1.30
N LYS A 59 11.00 9.11 -1.30
CA LYS A 59 11.76 9.84 -2.32
C LYS A 59 13.25 9.52 -2.27
N GLU A 60 13.85 9.51 -1.08
CA GLU A 60 15.26 9.13 -0.88
C GLU A 60 15.53 7.70 -1.35
N ALA A 61 14.64 6.75 -1.02
CA ALA A 61 14.75 5.37 -1.48
C ALA A 61 14.58 5.25 -3.00
N LEU A 62 13.67 6.01 -3.61
CA LEU A 62 13.52 6.09 -5.06
C LEU A 62 14.79 6.63 -5.72
N ASP A 63 15.38 7.68 -5.15
CA ASP A 63 16.63 8.27 -5.64
C ASP A 63 17.78 7.27 -5.59
N GLU A 64 17.89 6.47 -4.52
CA GLU A 64 18.87 5.39 -4.39
C GLU A 64 18.66 4.28 -5.45
N ILE A 65 17.41 3.87 -5.66
CA ILE A 65 17.04 2.89 -6.70
C ILE A 65 17.43 3.40 -8.08
N CYS A 66 17.03 4.63 -8.43
CA CYS A 66 17.35 5.23 -9.72
C CYS A 66 18.87 5.43 -9.89
N SER A 67 19.60 5.79 -8.83
CA SER A 67 21.06 5.88 -8.86
C SER A 67 21.72 4.53 -9.14
N THR A 68 21.21 3.45 -8.54
CA THR A 68 21.67 2.07 -8.77
C THR A 68 21.46 1.65 -10.23
N LEU A 69 20.33 2.06 -10.81
CA LEU A 69 19.98 1.78 -12.21
C LEU A 69 20.76 2.65 -13.22
N LYS A 70 21.45 3.72 -12.77
CA LYS A 70 22.18 4.70 -13.60
C LYS A 70 21.27 5.40 -14.63
N ASP A 71 21.86 6.14 -15.59
CA ASP A 71 21.17 6.85 -16.70
C ASP A 71 20.56 5.89 -17.73
N THR A 72 19.75 4.94 -17.26
CA THR A 72 18.96 4.04 -18.09
C THR A 72 17.58 4.66 -18.29
N SER A 73 16.98 4.43 -19.46
CA SER A 73 15.60 4.84 -19.74
C SER A 73 14.60 4.30 -18.69
N SER A 74 14.90 3.14 -18.09
CA SER A 74 14.10 2.56 -17.02
C SER A 74 14.12 3.39 -15.73
N ALA A 75 15.26 4.01 -15.37
CA ALA A 75 15.33 4.87 -14.19
C ALA A 75 14.50 6.16 -14.36
N GLU A 76 14.50 6.72 -15.57
CA GLU A 76 13.67 7.88 -15.92
C GLU A 76 12.17 7.54 -15.88
N GLU A 77 11.79 6.39 -16.46
CA GLU A 77 10.41 5.91 -16.46
C GLU A 77 9.90 5.66 -15.04
N ILE A 78 10.66 4.94 -14.20
CA ILE A 78 10.31 4.66 -12.81
C ILE A 78 10.11 5.97 -12.02
N ARG A 79 11.02 6.94 -12.20
CA ARG A 79 10.92 8.26 -11.57
C ARG A 79 9.68 9.02 -12.03
N SER A 80 9.37 8.99 -13.33
CA SER A 80 8.18 9.63 -13.89
C SER A 80 6.91 9.04 -13.30
N LEU A 81 6.80 7.70 -13.29
CA LEU A 81 5.63 6.99 -12.75
C LEU A 81 5.44 7.25 -11.25
N TRP A 82 6.51 7.27 -10.47
CA TRP A 82 6.41 7.61 -9.04
C TRP A 82 5.91 9.04 -8.82
N ASN A 83 6.43 10.01 -9.58
CA ASN A 83 5.97 11.41 -9.48
C ASN A 83 4.50 11.56 -9.90
N GLU A 84 4.09 10.88 -10.98
CA GLU A 84 2.70 10.86 -11.44
C GLU A 84 1.76 10.28 -10.37
N TYR A 85 2.13 9.13 -9.80
CA TYR A 85 1.42 8.50 -8.70
C TYR A 85 1.34 9.48 -7.53
N GLU A 86 2.46 9.97 -7.00
CA GLU A 86 2.47 10.84 -5.82
C GLU A 86 1.66 12.13 -6.00
N ALA A 87 1.76 12.77 -7.16
CA ALA A 87 0.96 13.94 -7.48
C ALA A 87 -0.54 13.62 -7.66
N GLY A 88 -0.89 12.37 -7.99
CA GLY A 88 -2.25 11.99 -8.36
C GLY A 88 -2.73 12.75 -9.60
N SER A 89 -1.82 13.01 -10.55
CA SER A 89 -2.04 13.92 -11.67
C SER A 89 -2.89 13.31 -12.79
N THR A 90 -2.90 11.99 -12.91
CA THR A 90 -3.68 11.23 -13.91
C THR A 90 -4.88 10.55 -13.27
N GLU A 91 -5.81 10.09 -14.09
CA GLU A 91 -6.98 9.35 -13.58
C GLU A 91 -6.56 7.98 -13.04
N GLU A 92 -5.60 7.36 -13.72
CA GLU A 92 -4.92 6.14 -13.30
C GLU A 92 -4.29 6.32 -11.91
N ALA A 93 -3.51 7.38 -11.69
CA ALA A 93 -2.88 7.65 -10.39
C ALA A 93 -3.91 7.86 -9.27
N LYS A 94 -5.05 8.50 -9.55
CA LYS A 94 -6.15 8.65 -8.58
C LYS A 94 -6.81 7.31 -8.26
N ILE A 95 -7.10 6.49 -9.27
CA ILE A 95 -7.68 5.16 -9.10
C ILE A 95 -6.74 4.26 -8.30
N VAL A 96 -5.45 4.23 -8.65
CA VAL A 96 -4.42 3.46 -7.94
C VAL A 96 -4.38 3.88 -6.47
N LYS A 97 -4.31 5.20 -6.18
CA LYS A 97 -4.33 5.69 -4.79
C LYS A 97 -5.61 5.35 -4.04
N ASP A 98 -6.75 5.23 -4.71
CA ASP A 98 -8.00 4.83 -4.08
C ASP A 98 -8.04 3.32 -3.81
N PHE A 99 -7.60 2.51 -4.78
CA PHE A 99 -7.43 1.06 -4.60
C PHE A 99 -6.49 0.74 -3.43
N ASP A 100 -5.38 1.46 -3.29
CA ASP A 100 -4.45 1.29 -2.17
C ASP A 100 -5.09 1.46 -0.79
N LYS A 101 -6.05 2.38 -0.68
CA LYS A 101 -6.77 2.64 0.58
C LYS A 101 -7.90 1.65 0.77
N PHE A 102 -8.57 1.28 -0.32
CA PHE A 102 -9.68 0.34 -0.31
C PHE A 102 -9.19 -1.06 0.08
N GLU A 103 -8.06 -1.49 -0.48
CA GLU A 103 -7.46 -2.76 -0.14
C GLU A 103 -7.08 -2.84 1.34
N MET A 104 -6.52 -1.76 1.90
CA MET A 104 -6.22 -1.69 3.32
C MET A 104 -7.44 -1.92 4.22
N ILE A 105 -8.60 -1.31 3.90
CA ILE A 105 -9.82 -1.50 4.71
C ILE A 105 -10.51 -2.85 4.43
N LEU A 106 -10.36 -3.39 3.21
CA LEU A 106 -10.82 -4.74 2.87
C LEU A 106 -10.04 -5.79 3.65
N GLN A 107 -8.72 -5.64 3.70
CA GLN A 107 -7.83 -6.51 4.47
C GLN A 107 -8.09 -6.38 5.98
N ALA A 108 -8.43 -5.18 6.47
CA ALA A 108 -8.91 -4.99 7.84
C ALA A 108 -10.20 -5.79 8.09
N ASP A 109 -11.20 -5.71 7.21
CA ASP A 109 -12.45 -6.48 7.31
C ASP A 109 -12.18 -8.00 7.36
N ASP A 110 -11.28 -8.51 6.52
CA ASP A 110 -10.88 -9.92 6.51
C ASP A 110 -10.23 -10.35 7.83
N TYR A 111 -9.36 -9.52 8.40
CA TYR A 111 -8.77 -9.79 9.72
C TYR A 111 -9.79 -9.74 10.85
N GLU A 112 -10.74 -8.80 10.84
CA GLU A 112 -11.83 -8.76 11.82
C GLU A 112 -12.70 -10.03 11.74
N ARG A 113 -12.97 -10.53 10.52
CA ARG A 113 -13.71 -11.78 10.30
C ARG A 113 -12.96 -13.01 10.80
N ALA A 114 -11.66 -13.10 10.52
CA ALA A 114 -10.86 -14.29 10.82
C ALA A 114 -10.36 -14.34 12.27
N GLN A 115 -10.02 -13.20 12.86
CA GLN A 115 -9.28 -13.12 14.13
C GLN A 115 -10.08 -12.48 15.27
N ASN A 116 -11.32 -12.04 15.02
CA ASN A 116 -12.18 -11.35 15.99
C ASN A 116 -11.50 -10.16 16.68
N THR A 117 -10.65 -9.46 15.93
CA THR A 117 -10.04 -8.18 16.34
C THR A 117 -10.92 -7.00 15.92
N GLN A 118 -10.72 -5.83 16.51
CA GLN A 118 -11.38 -4.58 16.12
C GLN A 118 -10.37 -3.67 15.45
N LEU A 119 -10.63 -3.26 14.21
CA LEU A 119 -9.72 -2.50 13.37
C LEU A 119 -10.39 -1.22 12.84
N ASP A 120 -11.28 -0.61 13.63
CA ASP A 120 -12.05 0.57 13.22
C ASP A 120 -11.16 1.76 12.84
N ASP A 121 -9.99 1.91 13.48
CA ASP A 121 -9.01 2.94 13.18
C ASP A 121 -8.61 2.96 11.69
N PHE A 122 -8.56 1.80 11.02
CA PHE A 122 -8.27 1.73 9.59
C PHE A 122 -9.40 2.32 8.76
N PHE A 123 -10.66 2.03 9.11
CA PHE A 123 -11.83 2.62 8.45
C PHE A 123 -11.92 4.12 8.69
N GLN A 124 -11.75 4.58 9.93
CA GLN A 124 -11.74 6.02 10.24
C GLN A 124 -10.62 6.75 9.51
N SER A 125 -9.43 6.14 9.42
CA SER A 125 -8.28 6.76 8.77
C SER A 125 -8.49 7.03 7.28
N THR A 126 -9.44 6.35 6.62
CA THR A 126 -9.70 6.48 5.18
C THR A 126 -10.95 7.32 4.86
N LYS A 127 -11.71 7.74 5.88
CA LYS A 127 -12.92 8.54 5.71
C LYS A 127 -12.64 9.84 4.94
N GLY A 128 -13.36 10.06 3.85
CA GLY A 128 -13.20 11.24 2.99
C GLY A 128 -11.92 11.27 2.15
N LYS A 129 -11.13 10.19 2.11
CA LYS A 129 -9.87 10.12 1.34
C LYS A 129 -10.00 9.44 -0.03
N PHE A 130 -11.17 8.89 -0.34
CA PHE A 130 -11.49 8.28 -1.63
C PHE A 130 -11.98 9.34 -2.62
N ARG A 131 -11.35 9.40 -3.80
CA ARG A 131 -11.57 10.47 -4.79
C ARG A 131 -12.53 10.07 -5.90
N THR A 132 -12.50 8.81 -6.31
CA THR A 132 -13.21 8.28 -7.48
C THR A 132 -14.60 7.78 -7.08
N PRO A 133 -15.66 8.10 -7.84
CA PRO A 133 -17.03 7.63 -7.56
C PRO A 133 -17.13 6.10 -7.52
N LEU A 134 -16.36 5.42 -8.37
CA LEU A 134 -16.32 3.96 -8.41
C LEU A 134 -15.89 3.37 -7.06
N VAL A 135 -14.74 3.78 -6.54
CA VAL A 135 -14.22 3.22 -5.28
C VAL A 135 -15.06 3.67 -4.08
N GLN A 136 -15.60 4.89 -4.11
CA GLN A 136 -16.56 5.34 -3.09
C GLN A 136 -17.77 4.41 -2.99
N SER A 137 -18.29 3.91 -4.12
CA SER A 137 -19.40 2.93 -4.10
C SER A 137 -19.01 1.60 -3.44
N TRP A 138 -17.78 1.13 -3.66
CA TRP A 138 -17.27 -0.10 -3.05
C TRP A 138 -17.03 0.05 -1.55
N VAL A 139 -16.51 1.21 -1.12
CA VAL A 139 -16.33 1.54 0.30
C VAL A 139 -17.68 1.57 1.02
N ALA A 140 -18.70 2.14 0.41
CA ALA A 140 -20.05 2.17 0.97
C ALA A 140 -20.61 0.75 1.14
N GLU A 141 -20.45 -0.11 0.13
CA GLU A 141 -20.88 -1.51 0.19
C GLU A 141 -20.13 -2.30 1.27
N LEU A 142 -18.79 -2.22 1.30
CA LEU A 142 -17.97 -2.90 2.31
C LEU A 142 -18.34 -2.44 3.73
N THR A 143 -18.55 -1.13 3.92
CA THR A 143 -18.93 -0.56 5.22
C THR A 143 -20.31 -1.05 5.65
N SER A 144 -21.27 -1.13 4.71
CA SER A 144 -22.62 -1.66 4.96
C SER A 144 -22.55 -3.12 5.44
N GLN A 145 -21.81 -3.97 4.72
CA GLN A 145 -21.62 -5.38 5.09
C GLN A 145 -20.94 -5.54 6.45
N ARG A 146 -19.91 -4.73 6.73
CA ARG A 146 -19.21 -4.73 8.02
C ARG A 146 -20.15 -4.35 9.15
N ASN A 147 -20.92 -3.27 9.00
CA ASN A 147 -21.83 -2.78 10.04
C ASN A 147 -22.93 -3.80 10.37
N ALA A 148 -23.57 -4.38 9.35
CA ALA A 148 -24.58 -5.42 9.54
C ALA A 148 -24.04 -6.61 10.36
N ARG A 149 -22.81 -7.04 10.06
CA ARG A 149 -22.13 -8.12 10.79
C ARG A 149 -21.82 -7.75 12.25
N LEU A 150 -21.45 -6.50 12.51
CA LEU A 150 -21.18 -6.03 13.86
C LEU A 150 -22.47 -5.93 14.68
N GLU A 151 -23.57 -5.49 14.08
CA GLU A 151 -24.90 -5.46 14.70
C GLU A 151 -25.41 -6.86 15.07
N ASP A 152 -25.21 -7.86 14.20
CA ASP A 152 -25.58 -9.26 14.48
C ASP A 152 -24.77 -9.88 15.64
N LYS A 153 -23.57 -9.38 15.94
CA LYS A 153 -22.75 -9.81 17.07
C LYS A 153 -23.21 -9.21 18.41
N VAL A 154 -24.05 -8.18 18.42
CA VAL A 154 -24.59 -7.58 19.65
C VAL A 154 -25.72 -8.47 20.16
N PRO A 155 -25.65 -9.00 21.40
CA PRO A 155 -26.74 -9.80 21.95
C PRO A 155 -28.03 -8.95 21.98
N LYS A 156 -29.08 -9.43 21.31
CA LYS A 156 -30.41 -8.82 21.42
C LYS A 156 -30.89 -9.02 22.87
N GLN A 157 -31.09 -7.90 23.57
CA GLN A 157 -31.65 -7.88 24.93
C GLN A 157 -33.08 -8.42 24.95
#